data_AF-A0A5Q4EVH5-F1
#
_entry.id   AF-A0A5Q4EVH5-F1
#
_cell.length_a   1.000
_cell.length_b   1.000
_cell.length_c   1.000
_cell.angle_alpha   90.00
_cell.angle_beta   90.00
_cell.angle_gamma   90.00
#
_symmetry.space_group_name_H-M   'P 1'
#
loop_
_entity.id
_entity.type
_entity.pdbx_description
1 polymer ?
#
loop_
_entity_poly.entity_id
_entity_poly.type
_entity_poly.pdbx_seq_one_letter_code
_entity_poly.pdbx_strand_id
1 'polypeptide(L)'
;MAAGLIAVPMLSAPAQAEVTANVGWVSEYYFRGLPQKTSSASLGLDLESNGFYLGTWAADVGDGSEVDLYGGYLWEQGDLTLGVGATAYLYTGDFDDTYQEINFYAGYGPLSAEFSIGRWDAFDDPKEDYTFFALTAEHAGFYATYGRFGRDFEGDYLEAGYGFEVAGVDVT
;
A
#
# COMPACT_ATOMS: atom_id res chain seq x y z
N MET A 1 -24.08 -13.55 49.88
CA MET A 1 -23.26 -14.54 49.16
C MET A 1 -22.15 -13.79 48.45
N ALA A 2 -20.91 -13.96 48.89
CA ALA A 2 -19.74 -13.30 48.30
C ALA A 2 -19.15 -14.22 47.22
N ALA A 3 -19.15 -13.77 45.97
CA ALA A 3 -18.52 -14.48 44.87
C ALA A 3 -17.06 -14.02 44.75
N GLY A 4 -16.13 -14.97 44.84
CA GLY A 4 -14.69 -14.74 44.74
C GLY A 4 -14.27 -14.41 43.30
N LEU A 5 -13.41 -13.42 43.16
CA LEU A 5 -12.73 -13.11 41.90
C LEU A 5 -11.59 -14.13 41.73
N ILE A 6 -11.70 -15.01 40.74
CA ILE A 6 -10.62 -15.91 40.33
C ILE A 6 -9.60 -15.07 39.56
N ALA A 7 -8.39 -14.94 40.10
CA ALA A 7 -7.26 -14.44 39.34
C ALA A 7 -6.84 -15.50 38.31
N VAL A 8 -7.05 -15.21 37.03
CA VAL A 8 -6.53 -16.03 35.93
C VAL A 8 -5.09 -15.58 35.67
N PRO A 9 -4.10 -16.50 35.67
CA PRO A 9 -2.73 -16.13 35.34
C PRO A 9 -2.67 -15.56 33.92
N MET A 10 -1.94 -14.46 33.73
CA MET A 10 -1.62 -13.95 32.40
C MET A 10 -0.69 -14.95 31.70
N LEU A 11 -1.30 -15.81 30.88
CA LEU A 11 -0.58 -16.51 29.83
C LEU A 11 -0.19 -15.47 28.78
N SER A 12 1.10 -15.34 28.51
CA SER A 12 1.62 -14.61 27.35
C SER A 12 0.89 -15.10 26.11
N ALA A 13 0.02 -14.28 25.52
CA ALA A 13 -0.67 -14.64 24.30
C ALA A 13 0.38 -14.85 23.19
N PRO A 14 0.26 -15.89 22.34
CA PRO A 14 1.02 -15.91 21.10
C PRO A 14 0.61 -14.66 20.31
N ALA A 15 1.58 -13.95 19.72
CA ALA A 15 1.31 -12.80 18.87
C ALA A 15 0.28 -13.20 17.80
N GLN A 16 -0.96 -12.74 17.97
CA GLN A 16 -2.07 -13.13 17.13
C GLN A 16 -1.90 -12.37 15.82
N ALA A 17 -1.79 -13.09 14.71
CA ALA A 17 -1.77 -12.44 13.40
C ALA A 17 -3.14 -11.77 13.18
N GLU A 18 -3.12 -10.51 12.78
CA GLU A 18 -4.30 -9.73 12.45
C GLU A 18 -4.64 -9.94 10.99
N VAL A 19 -5.92 -10.20 10.69
CA VAL A 19 -6.41 -10.34 9.33
C VAL A 19 -7.45 -9.26 9.09
N THR A 20 -7.18 -8.41 8.11
CA THR A 20 -8.04 -7.30 7.74
C THR A 20 -8.53 -7.48 6.31
N ALA A 21 -9.78 -7.09 6.06
CA ALA A 21 -10.37 -7.07 4.73
C ALA A 21 -10.86 -5.66 4.44
N ASN A 22 -10.57 -5.17 3.24
CA ASN A 22 -10.97 -3.84 2.80
C ASN A 22 -11.69 -3.90 1.45
N VAL A 23 -12.59 -2.93 1.23
CA VAL A 23 -13.27 -2.71 -0.05
C VAL A 23 -13.32 -1.21 -0.31
N GLY A 24 -13.13 -0.80 -1.55
CA GLY A 24 -13.03 0.60 -1.93
C GLY A 24 -13.73 0.92 -3.24
N TRP A 25 -13.99 2.20 -3.44
CA TRP A 25 -14.41 2.75 -4.72
C TRP A 25 -13.83 4.15 -4.88
N VAL A 26 -13.33 4.45 -6.07
CA VAL A 26 -12.80 5.77 -6.44
C VAL A 26 -13.45 6.25 -7.73
N SER A 27 -13.70 7.56 -7.80
CA SER A 27 -14.24 8.19 -9.01
C SER A 27 -13.23 8.21 -10.15
N GLU A 28 -11.95 8.41 -9.83
CA GLU A 28 -10.82 8.32 -10.74
C GLU A 28 -9.71 7.54 -10.04
N TYR A 29 -9.30 6.42 -10.62
CA TYR A 29 -8.17 5.65 -10.12
C TYR A 29 -6.90 6.13 -10.80
N TYR A 30 -5.98 6.67 -10.01
CA TYR A 30 -4.62 7.03 -10.42
C TYR A 30 -3.63 6.18 -9.65
N PHE A 31 -2.63 5.64 -10.34
CA PHE A 31 -1.48 4.97 -9.75
C PHE A 31 -0.23 5.81 -10.02
N ARG A 32 0.40 6.34 -8.97
CA ARG A 32 1.63 7.17 -9.04
C ARG A 32 1.54 8.29 -10.11
N GLY A 33 0.38 8.96 -10.17
CA GLY A 33 0.08 10.05 -11.11
C GLY A 33 -0.40 9.61 -12.51
N LEU A 34 -0.45 8.30 -12.79
CA LEU A 34 -0.90 7.74 -14.06
C LEU A 34 -2.37 7.31 -13.97
N PRO A 35 -3.26 7.77 -14.86
CA PRO A 35 -4.67 7.37 -14.84
C PRO A 35 -4.82 5.89 -15.21
N GLN A 36 -5.50 5.15 -14.35
CA GLN A 36 -5.78 3.72 -14.55
C GLN A 36 -7.20 3.52 -15.08
N LYS A 37 -8.18 4.13 -14.40
CA LYS A 37 -9.59 3.97 -14.76
C LYS A 37 -10.49 5.03 -14.14
N THR A 38 -11.47 5.50 -14.89
CA THR A 38 -12.63 6.21 -14.33
C THR A 38 -13.61 5.21 -13.68
N SER A 39 -14.03 5.49 -12.45
CA SER A 39 -14.89 4.64 -11.62
C SER A 39 -14.34 3.22 -11.45
N SER A 40 -13.45 3.06 -10.46
CA SER A 40 -12.86 1.77 -10.11
C SER A 40 -13.36 1.31 -8.74
N ALA A 41 -13.64 0.02 -8.63
CA ALA A 41 -13.91 -0.65 -7.36
C ALA A 41 -12.72 -1.55 -7.01
N SER A 42 -12.44 -1.66 -5.72
CA SER A 42 -11.31 -2.42 -5.21
C SER A 42 -11.67 -3.26 -3.99
N LEU A 43 -10.84 -4.26 -3.72
CA LEU A 43 -10.91 -5.09 -2.52
C LEU A 43 -9.52 -5.59 -2.13
N GLY A 44 -9.31 -5.84 -0.85
CA GLY A 44 -8.04 -6.32 -0.34
C GLY A 44 -8.17 -7.21 0.89
N LEU A 45 -7.11 -7.98 1.12
CA LEU A 45 -6.91 -8.82 2.29
C LEU A 45 -5.48 -8.65 2.79
N ASP A 46 -5.35 -8.36 4.07
CA ASP A 46 -4.08 -8.10 4.75
C ASP A 46 -3.90 -9.06 5.91
N LEU A 47 -2.66 -9.51 6.11
CA LEU A 47 -2.20 -10.30 7.23
C LEU A 47 -1.01 -9.59 7.88
N GLU A 48 -1.12 -9.27 9.16
CA GLU A 48 -0.06 -8.58 9.91
C GLU A 48 0.33 -9.34 11.17
N SER A 49 1.64 -9.41 11.45
CA SER A 49 2.15 -10.01 12.69
C SER A 49 3.55 -9.53 13.03
N ASN A 50 3.70 -8.86 14.17
CA ASN A 50 5.00 -8.41 14.71
C ASN A 50 5.83 -7.58 13.72
N GLY A 51 5.19 -6.68 12.97
CA GLY A 51 5.82 -5.86 11.93
C GLY A 51 5.94 -6.54 10.57
N PHE A 52 5.78 -7.86 10.47
CA PHE A 52 5.62 -8.50 9.17
C PHE A 52 4.22 -8.25 8.64
N TYR A 53 4.12 -7.99 7.34
CA TYR A 53 2.85 -7.90 6.64
C TYR A 53 2.90 -8.70 5.33
N LEU A 54 1.76 -9.24 4.94
CA LEU A 54 1.52 -9.89 3.65
C LEU A 54 0.09 -9.60 3.25
N GLY A 55 -0.15 -9.22 2.01
CA GLY A 55 -1.49 -8.94 1.54
C GLY A 55 -1.66 -9.09 0.05
N THR A 56 -2.90 -8.93 -0.36
CA THR A 56 -3.29 -8.82 -1.74
C THR A 56 -4.35 -7.76 -1.87
N TRP A 57 -4.31 -7.06 -3.00
CA TRP A 57 -5.30 -6.07 -3.37
C TRP A 57 -5.68 -6.29 -4.83
N ALA A 58 -6.92 -6.00 -5.18
CA ALA A 58 -7.37 -6.08 -6.55
C ALA A 58 -8.28 -4.90 -6.88
N ALA A 59 -8.11 -4.36 -8.08
CA ALA A 59 -9.00 -3.33 -8.61
C ALA A 59 -9.38 -3.58 -10.05
N ASP A 60 -10.55 -3.05 -10.40
CA ASP A 60 -11.02 -2.98 -11.77
C ASP A 60 -10.26 -1.89 -12.54
N VAL A 61 -9.56 -2.29 -13.61
CA VAL A 61 -8.81 -1.40 -14.52
C VAL A 61 -9.46 -1.31 -15.91
N GLY A 62 -10.73 -1.75 -16.03
CA GLY A 62 -11.51 -1.71 -17.25
C GLY A 62 -11.25 -2.92 -18.14
N ASP A 63 -10.00 -3.12 -18.56
CA ASP A 63 -9.58 -4.34 -19.26
C ASP A 63 -8.97 -5.35 -18.25
N GLY A 64 -9.87 -6.07 -17.58
CA GLY A 64 -9.51 -6.99 -16.51
C GLY A 64 -9.30 -6.29 -15.17
N SER A 65 -8.53 -6.95 -14.30
CA SER A 65 -8.18 -6.49 -12.98
C SER A 65 -6.67 -6.37 -12.83
N GLU A 66 -6.25 -5.36 -12.09
CA GLU A 66 -4.96 -5.32 -11.42
C GLU A 66 -5.08 -6.17 -10.14
N VAL A 67 -4.09 -7.03 -9.89
CA VAL A 67 -3.97 -7.87 -8.71
C VAL A 67 -2.57 -7.72 -8.14
N ASP A 68 -2.52 -7.14 -6.96
CA ASP A 68 -1.28 -6.88 -6.24
C ASP A 68 -1.05 -7.98 -5.23
N LEU A 69 0.21 -8.42 -5.14
CA LEU A 69 0.70 -9.28 -4.08
C LEU A 69 1.86 -8.57 -3.41
N TYR A 70 1.73 -8.27 -2.12
CA TYR A 70 2.74 -7.53 -1.39
C TYR A 70 3.06 -8.16 -0.05
N GLY A 71 4.26 -7.89 0.43
CA GLY A 71 4.64 -8.23 1.78
C GLY A 71 5.98 -7.62 2.17
N GLY A 72 6.22 -7.54 3.47
CA GLY A 72 7.42 -6.90 3.97
C GLY A 72 7.50 -6.89 5.49
N TYR A 73 8.37 -6.01 5.97
CA TYR A 73 8.59 -5.77 7.38
C TYR A 73 8.61 -4.27 7.65
N LEU A 74 7.82 -3.85 8.63
CA LEU A 74 7.80 -2.51 9.20
C LEU A 74 8.36 -2.56 10.62
N TRP A 75 9.29 -1.65 10.89
CA TRP A 75 9.82 -1.40 12.21
C TRP A 75 9.43 -0.01 12.66
N GLU A 76 8.84 0.06 13.85
CA GLU A 76 8.33 1.30 14.44
C GLU A 76 8.98 1.55 15.79
N GLN A 77 9.44 2.78 16.01
CA GLN A 77 9.97 3.24 17.28
C GLN A 77 9.63 4.72 17.50
N GLY A 78 8.65 4.98 18.36
CA GLY A 78 8.16 6.34 18.56
C GLY A 78 7.55 6.86 17.26
N ASP A 79 8.01 8.03 16.82
CA ASP A 79 7.55 8.65 15.58
C ASP A 79 8.29 8.16 14.32
N LEU A 80 9.28 7.28 14.48
CA LEU A 80 10.09 6.74 13.38
C LEU A 80 9.52 5.41 12.89
N THR A 81 9.30 5.31 11.59
CA THR A 81 8.94 4.06 10.91
C THR A 81 9.97 3.78 9.82
N LEU A 82 10.45 2.54 9.72
CA LEU A 82 11.32 2.07 8.64
C LEU A 82 10.75 0.78 8.06
N GLY A 83 10.77 0.64 6.74
CA GLY A 83 10.19 -0.50 6.06
C GLY A 83 11.03 -1.02 4.91
N VAL A 84 10.92 -2.33 4.69
CA VAL A 84 11.35 -2.98 3.45
C VAL A 84 10.29 -4.00 3.05
N GLY A 85 9.99 -4.08 1.76
CA GLY A 85 9.00 -5.00 1.22
C GLY A 85 9.23 -5.32 -0.24
N ALA A 86 8.33 -6.12 -0.80
CA ALA A 86 8.25 -6.39 -2.21
C ALA A 86 6.78 -6.39 -2.65
N THR A 87 6.54 -5.94 -3.87
CA THR A 87 5.21 -5.95 -4.49
C THR A 87 5.31 -6.51 -5.91
N ALA A 88 4.34 -7.32 -6.30
CA ALA A 88 4.10 -7.72 -7.67
C ALA A 88 2.71 -7.24 -8.10
N TYR A 89 2.66 -6.48 -9.19
CA TYR A 89 1.42 -6.00 -9.83
C TYR A 89 1.15 -6.89 -11.03
N LEU A 90 0.02 -7.59 -11.02
CA LEU A 90 -0.36 -8.59 -12.01
C LEU A 90 -1.65 -8.16 -12.69
N TYR A 91 -1.68 -8.19 -14.01
CA TYR A 91 -2.87 -7.79 -14.78
C TYR A 91 -3.51 -8.99 -15.45
N THR A 92 -4.84 -9.07 -15.37
CA THR A 92 -5.60 -10.21 -15.92
C THR A 92 -6.08 -10.01 -17.35
N GLY A 93 -6.04 -8.77 -17.86
CA GLY A 93 -6.42 -8.38 -19.22
C GLY A 93 -5.27 -7.65 -19.91
N ASP A 94 -5.56 -6.99 -21.02
CA ASP A 94 -4.54 -6.33 -21.86
C ASP A 94 -4.30 -4.86 -21.44
N PHE A 95 -4.68 -4.49 -20.21
CA PHE A 95 -4.47 -3.14 -19.68
C PHE A 95 -2.98 -2.79 -19.55
N ASP A 96 -2.19 -3.71 -18.97
CA ASP A 96 -0.74 -3.60 -18.81
C ASP A 96 -0.12 -4.98 -18.54
N ASP A 97 1.20 -5.03 -18.48
CA ASP A 97 2.03 -6.19 -18.16
C ASP A 97 2.48 -6.20 -16.69
N THR A 98 3.26 -7.22 -16.31
CA THR A 98 3.63 -7.45 -14.91
C THR A 98 4.72 -6.49 -14.42
N TYR A 99 4.52 -5.96 -13.21
CA TYR A 99 5.55 -5.21 -12.49
C TYR A 99 5.99 -5.96 -11.24
N GLN A 100 7.27 -5.93 -10.92
CA GLN A 100 7.82 -6.46 -9.66
C GLN A 100 8.80 -5.46 -9.08
N GLU A 101 8.64 -5.12 -7.80
CA GLU A 101 9.48 -4.14 -7.14
C GLU A 101 9.88 -4.54 -5.71
N ILE A 102 11.04 -4.03 -5.29
CA ILE A 102 11.48 -3.98 -3.90
C ILE A 102 11.26 -2.56 -3.40
N ASN A 103 10.59 -2.44 -2.26
CA ASN A 103 10.12 -1.19 -1.69
C ASN A 103 10.86 -0.89 -0.40
N PHE A 104 11.25 0.37 -0.24
CA PHE A 104 11.84 0.90 0.99
C PHE A 104 10.98 2.06 1.47
N TYR A 105 10.71 2.09 2.77
CA TYR A 105 9.87 3.10 3.40
C TYR A 105 10.60 3.74 4.57
N ALA A 106 10.44 5.05 4.75
CA ALA A 106 10.88 5.76 5.94
C ALA A 106 9.86 6.84 6.30
N GLY A 107 9.42 6.85 7.56
CA GLY A 107 8.50 7.85 8.10
C GLY A 107 9.06 8.49 9.37
N TYR A 108 8.81 9.79 9.54
CA TYR A 108 9.06 10.50 10.79
C TYR A 108 7.97 11.55 11.07
N GLY A 109 7.10 11.25 12.02
CA GLY A 109 5.96 12.10 12.35
C GLY A 109 5.07 12.35 11.12
N PRO A 110 4.84 13.61 10.69
CA PRO A 110 3.96 13.93 9.56
C PRO A 110 4.59 13.71 8.18
N LEU A 111 5.84 13.26 8.10
CA LEU A 111 6.56 13.11 6.83
C LEU A 111 6.86 11.63 6.56
N SER A 112 6.66 11.20 5.32
CA SER A 112 7.08 9.89 4.85
C SER A 112 7.74 9.95 3.49
N ALA A 113 8.57 8.95 3.22
CA ALA A 113 9.29 8.76 1.98
C ALA A 113 9.22 7.31 1.56
N GLU A 114 9.05 7.08 0.27
CA GLU A 114 9.18 5.76 -0.33
C GLU A 114 10.24 5.77 -1.44
N PHE A 115 10.89 4.64 -1.61
CA PHE A 115 11.79 4.39 -2.72
C PHE A 115 11.62 2.95 -3.19
N SER A 116 11.33 2.78 -4.47
CA SER A 116 11.14 1.47 -5.09
C SER A 116 12.15 1.24 -6.20
N ILE A 117 12.65 0.02 -6.27
CA ILE A 117 13.44 -0.48 -7.40
C ILE A 117 12.58 -1.54 -8.07
N GLY A 118 12.12 -1.26 -9.28
CA GLY A 118 11.17 -2.10 -9.98
C GLY A 118 11.66 -2.54 -11.35
N ARG A 119 10.97 -3.56 -11.86
CA ARG A 119 11.08 -4.03 -13.23
C ARG A 119 9.68 -4.22 -13.80
N TRP A 120 9.49 -3.73 -15.01
CA TRP A 120 8.36 -4.06 -15.86
C TRP A 120 8.76 -5.20 -16.79
N ASP A 121 7.99 -6.29 -16.76
CA ASP A 121 8.24 -7.53 -17.48
C ASP A 121 7.16 -7.72 -18.55
N ALA A 122 7.39 -7.06 -19.68
CA ALA A 122 6.52 -7.17 -20.84
C ALA A 122 6.63 -8.54 -21.51
N PHE A 123 5.51 -9.11 -21.95
CA PHE A 123 5.50 -10.43 -22.60
C PHE A 123 6.24 -10.43 -23.95
N ASP A 124 6.01 -9.38 -24.76
CA ASP A 124 6.52 -9.27 -26.13
C ASP A 124 7.59 -8.18 -26.31
N ASP A 125 7.85 -7.37 -25.29
CA ASP A 125 8.77 -6.24 -25.31
C ASP A 125 10.02 -6.42 -24.41
N PRO A 126 11.08 -5.62 -24.62
CA PRO A 126 12.23 -5.62 -23.71
C PRO A 126 11.82 -5.22 -22.29
N LYS A 127 12.34 -5.95 -21.29
CA LYS A 127 12.14 -5.61 -19.88
C LYS A 127 12.76 -4.25 -19.57
N GLU A 128 12.03 -3.43 -18.81
CA GLU A 128 12.48 -2.10 -18.39
C GLU A 128 12.72 -2.08 -16.88
N ASP A 129 13.84 -1.51 -16.46
CA ASP A 129 14.15 -1.32 -15.03
C ASP A 129 13.86 0.13 -14.64
N TYR A 130 13.06 0.32 -13.58
CA TYR A 130 12.70 1.65 -13.09
C TYR A 130 13.07 1.85 -11.61
N THR A 131 13.12 3.11 -11.22
CA THR A 131 13.07 3.51 -9.82
C THR A 131 11.91 4.46 -9.61
N PHE A 132 11.26 4.37 -8.46
CA PHE A 132 10.27 5.33 -8.03
C PHE A 132 10.67 5.94 -6.69
N PHE A 133 10.40 7.22 -6.50
CA PHE A 133 10.61 7.94 -5.25
C PHE A 133 9.40 8.83 -4.97
N ALA A 134 8.91 8.82 -3.74
CA ALA A 134 7.90 9.78 -3.30
C ALA A 134 8.22 10.36 -1.92
N LEU A 135 7.75 11.59 -1.72
CA LEU A 135 7.71 12.27 -0.43
C LEU A 135 6.29 12.72 -0.15
N THR A 136 5.79 12.37 1.03
CA THR A 136 4.44 12.71 1.48
C THR A 136 4.52 13.49 2.78
N ALA A 137 3.66 14.50 2.90
CA ALA A 137 3.45 15.25 4.13
C ALA A 137 1.96 15.22 4.50
N GLU A 138 1.65 14.86 5.75
CA GLU A 138 0.28 14.70 6.24
C GLU A 138 0.03 15.55 7.49
N HIS A 139 -1.13 16.21 7.54
CA HIS A 139 -1.55 16.96 8.71
C HIS A 139 -3.07 17.13 8.77
N ALA A 140 -3.69 16.67 9.87
CA ALA A 140 -5.10 16.89 10.16
C ALA A 140 -6.05 16.47 9.01
N GLY A 141 -5.78 15.31 8.39
CA GLY A 141 -6.54 14.76 7.27
C GLY A 141 -6.09 15.27 5.89
N PHE A 142 -5.34 16.38 5.82
CA PHE A 142 -4.74 16.82 4.57
C PHE A 142 -3.46 16.05 4.29
N TYR A 143 -3.21 15.78 3.01
CA TYR A 143 -1.93 15.26 2.56
C TYR A 143 -1.46 15.96 1.29
N ALA A 144 -0.15 15.92 1.06
CA ALA A 144 0.45 16.28 -0.22
C ALA A 144 1.64 15.36 -0.52
N THR A 145 1.72 14.90 -1.76
CA THR A 145 2.73 13.97 -2.24
C THR A 145 3.42 14.54 -3.47
N TYR A 146 4.75 14.44 -3.50
CA TYR A 146 5.55 14.58 -4.72
C TYR A 146 6.16 13.23 -5.06
N GLY A 147 5.85 12.70 -6.24
CA GLY A 147 6.37 11.42 -6.73
C GLY A 147 7.13 11.58 -8.04
N ARG A 148 8.12 10.73 -8.27
CA ARG A 148 8.95 10.75 -9.47
C ARG A 148 9.47 9.37 -9.86
N PHE A 149 9.40 9.09 -11.16
CA PHE A 149 10.05 7.96 -11.79
C PHE A 149 11.47 8.29 -12.28
N GLY A 150 12.28 7.27 -12.44
CA GLY A 150 13.60 7.35 -13.05
C GLY A 150 14.07 6.03 -13.65
N ARG A 151 15.29 6.07 -14.20
CA ARG A 151 15.87 5.04 -15.08
C ARG A 151 15.15 4.98 -16.41
N ASP A 152 14.60 3.83 -16.78
CA ASP A 152 13.93 3.65 -18.07
C ASP A 152 12.55 4.32 -18.08
N PHE A 153 12.00 4.62 -16.90
CA PHE A 153 10.74 5.37 -16.75
C PHE A 153 11.00 6.86 -16.54
N GLU A 154 10.01 7.67 -16.92
CA GLU A 154 10.00 9.12 -16.74
C GLU A 154 8.65 9.63 -16.23
N GLY A 155 8.66 10.81 -15.61
CA GLY A 155 7.47 11.44 -15.07
C GLY A 155 7.62 11.83 -13.60
N ASP A 156 6.96 12.93 -13.24
CA ASP A 156 6.78 13.37 -11.88
C ASP A 156 5.36 13.92 -11.70
N TYR A 157 4.86 13.88 -10.47
CA TYR A 157 3.52 14.38 -10.15
C TYR A 157 3.50 15.04 -8.77
N LEU A 158 2.52 15.92 -8.62
CA LEU A 158 2.10 16.46 -7.34
C LEU A 158 0.65 16.06 -7.10
N GLU A 159 0.40 15.46 -5.94
CA GLU A 159 -0.93 15.11 -5.47
C GLU A 159 -1.19 15.82 -4.14
N ALA A 160 -2.42 16.23 -3.91
CA ALA A 160 -2.86 16.68 -2.60
C ALA A 160 -4.33 16.35 -2.43
N GLY A 161 -4.70 15.97 -1.22
CA GLY A 161 -6.06 15.55 -0.92
C GLY A 161 -6.42 15.74 0.54
N TYR A 162 -7.64 15.33 0.88
CA TYR A 162 -8.16 15.38 2.23
C TYR A 162 -8.96 14.11 2.52
N GLY A 163 -8.52 13.35 3.52
CA GLY A 163 -9.20 12.15 3.99
C GLY A 163 -9.90 12.34 5.33
N PHE A 164 -11.03 11.67 5.50
CA PHE A 164 -11.71 11.53 6.78
C PHE A 164 -12.42 10.18 6.87
N GLU A 165 -12.57 9.67 8.09
CA GLU A 165 -13.26 8.41 8.34
C GLU A 165 -14.71 8.66 8.78
N VAL A 166 -15.65 7.92 8.21
CA VAL A 166 -17.05 7.88 8.67
C VAL A 166 -17.44 6.45 9.00
N ALA A 167 -17.60 6.16 10.29
CA ALA A 167 -18.03 4.86 10.78
C ALA A 167 -17.14 3.67 10.33
N GLY A 168 -15.81 3.87 10.33
CA GLY A 168 -14.84 2.86 9.87
C GLY A 168 -14.71 2.74 8.35
N VAL A 169 -15.23 3.71 7.60
CA VAL A 169 -15.07 3.79 6.14
C VAL A 169 -14.26 5.05 5.81
N ASP A 170 -13.12 4.86 5.13
CA ASP A 170 -12.30 5.95 4.61
C ASP A 170 -13.01 6.67 3.46
N VAL A 171 -13.03 8.00 3.53
CA VAL A 171 -13.55 8.89 2.51
C VAL A 171 -12.45 9.88 2.16
N THR A 172 -12.01 9.86 0.90
CA THR A 172 -10.91 10.66 0.37
C THR A 172 -11.29 11.39 -0.91
#